data_AF-A0A517TTU1-F1
#
_entry.id   AF-A0A517TTU1-F1
#
_cell.length_a   1.000
_cell.length_b   1.000
_cell.length_c   1.000
_cell.angle_alpha   90.00
_cell.angle_beta   90.00
_cell.angle_gamma   90.00
#
_symmetry.space_group_name_H-M   'P 1'
#
loop_
_entity.id
_entity.type
_entity.pdbx_description
1 polymer ?
#
loop_
_entity_poly.entity_id
_entity_poly.type
_entity_poly.pdbx_seq_one_letter_code
_entity_poly.pdbx_strand_id
1 'polypeptide(L)'
;MRPANLANILQTDVSPETRMNDSLSGKDSFALWMHRLRTESAMSMIELLTKLRDDVLEALEPGSVITEKPRWNNDACTLTFRGVTVRQLKSNADRPRQVLNIFEAQQWPTRIELSAAWDDSDVRQVVQTLNKGLSDLQFYAANERGPGKVLLPGMKWLPCATPAQAP
;
A
#
# COMPACT_ATOMS: atom_id res chain seq x y z
N MET A 1 1.14 -37.94 -37.74
CA MET A 1 1.34 -36.83 -38.68
C MET A 1 2.47 -35.96 -38.14
N ARG A 2 3.63 -35.96 -38.81
CA ARG A 2 4.77 -35.08 -38.53
C ARG A 2 4.83 -34.03 -39.65
N PRO A 3 5.10 -32.74 -39.37
CA PRO A 3 5.58 -31.85 -40.41
C PRO A 3 7.11 -31.97 -40.54
N ALA A 4 7.52 -31.81 -41.79
CA ALA A 4 8.84 -32.09 -42.32
C ALA A 4 9.80 -30.90 -42.13
N ASN A 5 11.08 -31.25 -42.06
CA ASN A 5 12.22 -30.42 -42.44
C ASN A 5 12.03 -29.81 -43.83
N LEU A 6 12.36 -28.53 -44.01
CA LEU A 6 12.83 -27.87 -45.24
C LEU A 6 13.14 -26.39 -44.90
N ALA A 7 14.42 -26.01 -44.89
CA ALA A 7 15.03 -25.15 -45.92
C ALA A 7 15.31 -23.76 -45.28
N ASN A 8 16.32 -22.97 -45.61
CA ASN A 8 17.53 -23.08 -46.39
C ASN A 8 18.31 -21.78 -46.10
N ILE A 9 19.64 -21.83 -46.25
CA ILE A 9 20.48 -20.76 -46.81
C ILE A 9 20.38 -19.38 -46.14
N LEU A 10 21.33 -19.10 -45.26
CA LEU A 10 22.14 -17.89 -45.35
C LEU A 10 23.61 -18.27 -45.13
N GLN A 11 24.20 -18.86 -46.17
CA GLN A 11 25.65 -18.76 -46.38
C GLN A 11 25.95 -17.29 -46.64
N THR A 12 26.39 -16.57 -45.61
CA THR A 12 27.10 -15.31 -45.81
C THR A 12 28.56 -15.65 -45.94
N ASP A 13 28.98 -15.66 -47.20
CA ASP A 13 30.36 -15.56 -47.63
C ASP A 13 30.95 -14.28 -47.03
N VAL A 14 31.78 -14.40 -45.99
CA VAL A 14 32.58 -13.29 -45.47
C VAL A 14 34.04 -13.64 -45.70
N SER A 15 34.61 -12.98 -46.69
CA SER A 15 36.00 -13.05 -47.12
C SER A 15 37.00 -13.06 -45.96
N PRO A 16 38.04 -13.92 -46.00
CA PRO A 16 39.10 -13.94 -45.01
C PRO A 16 40.25 -13.03 -45.46
N GLU A 17 40.03 -11.72 -45.58
CA GLU A 17 41.13 -10.79 -45.86
C GLU A 17 40.95 -9.47 -45.11
N THR A 18 41.37 -9.46 -43.85
CA THR A 18 42.02 -8.28 -43.30
C THR A 18 43.13 -8.76 -42.38
N ARG A 19 44.31 -9.00 -42.98
CA ARG A 19 45.58 -8.92 -42.27
C ARG A 19 45.73 -7.49 -41.74
N MET A 20 45.24 -7.23 -40.55
CA MET A 20 45.76 -6.14 -39.71
C MET A 20 46.77 -6.76 -38.75
N ASN A 21 48.02 -6.78 -39.22
CA ASN A 21 49.18 -6.76 -38.33
C ASN A 21 49.22 -5.39 -37.65
N ASP A 22 48.27 -5.13 -36.76
CA ASP A 22 48.48 -4.10 -35.76
C ASP A 22 49.14 -4.79 -34.58
N SER A 23 50.46 -4.63 -34.54
CA SER A 23 51.23 -4.76 -33.32
C SER A 23 50.62 -3.75 -32.35
N LEU A 24 49.58 -4.18 -31.62
CA LEU A 24 48.96 -3.41 -30.56
C LEU A 24 50.10 -2.98 -29.65
N SER A 25 50.34 -1.67 -29.61
CA SER A 25 51.26 -1.10 -28.64
C SER A 25 50.84 -1.64 -27.28
N GLY A 26 51.78 -1.99 -26.40
CA GLY A 26 51.44 -2.51 -25.06
C GLY A 26 50.46 -1.60 -24.28
N LYS A 27 50.33 -0.34 -24.70
CA LYS A 27 49.33 0.62 -24.23
C LYS A 27 47.88 0.25 -24.60
N ASP A 28 47.63 -0.28 -25.78
CA ASP A 28 46.27 -0.64 -26.25
C ASP A 28 45.78 -1.94 -25.60
N SER A 29 46.69 -2.91 -25.41
CA SER A 29 46.40 -4.14 -24.65
C SER A 29 46.10 -3.83 -23.17
N PHE A 30 46.82 -2.88 -22.58
CA PHE A 30 46.56 -2.44 -21.21
C PHE A 30 45.22 -1.69 -21.07
N ALA A 31 44.87 -0.83 -22.04
CA ALA A 31 43.59 -0.12 -22.04
C ALA A 31 42.40 -1.09 -22.14
N LEU A 32 42.47 -2.10 -23.01
CA LEU A 32 41.45 -3.13 -23.14
C LEU A 32 41.31 -3.99 -21.86
N TRP A 33 42.45 -4.35 -21.25
CA TRP A 33 42.45 -5.08 -19.98
C TRP A 33 41.82 -4.26 -18.83
N MET A 34 42.17 -2.98 -18.72
CA MET A 34 41.58 -2.07 -17.72
C MET A 34 40.08 -1.84 -17.94
N HIS A 35 39.63 -1.72 -19.19
CA HIS A 35 38.21 -1.60 -19.51
C HIS A 35 37.45 -2.87 -19.08
N ARG A 36 38.01 -4.05 -19.37
CA ARG A 36 37.44 -5.34 -18.98
C ARG A 36 37.31 -5.48 -17.46
N LEU A 37 38.36 -5.13 -16.71
CA LEU A 37 38.33 -5.10 -15.25
C LEU A 37 37.27 -4.16 -14.68
N ARG A 38 37.11 -2.97 -15.28
CA ARG A 38 36.06 -2.02 -14.88
C ARG A 38 34.66 -2.56 -15.18
N THR A 39 34.46 -3.21 -16.33
CA THR A 39 33.16 -3.80 -16.67
C THR A 39 32.82 -4.99 -15.78
N GLU A 40 33.78 -5.86 -15.48
CA GLU A 40 33.58 -7.01 -14.59
C GLU A 40 33.28 -6.55 -13.16
N SER A 41 33.98 -5.51 -12.67
CA SER A 41 33.71 -4.88 -11.38
C SER A 41 32.33 -4.21 -11.33
N ALA A 42 31.94 -3.49 -12.39
CA ALA A 42 30.64 -2.83 -12.46
C ALA A 42 29.48 -3.83 -12.46
N MET A 43 29.61 -4.96 -13.16
CA MET A 43 28.59 -6.01 -13.18
C MET A 43 28.40 -6.66 -11.81
N SER A 44 29.50 -6.96 -11.11
CA SER A 44 29.44 -7.49 -9.75
C SER A 44 28.76 -6.51 -8.77
N MET A 45 29.01 -5.22 -8.92
CA MET A 45 28.37 -4.19 -8.10
C MET A 45 26.85 -4.08 -8.40
N ILE A 46 26.44 -4.18 -9.67
CA ILE A 46 25.02 -4.19 -10.04
C ILE A 46 24.30 -5.40 -9.44
N GLU A 47 24.94 -6.58 -9.47
CA GLU A 47 24.38 -7.80 -8.90
C GLU A 47 24.19 -7.68 -7.38
N LEU A 48 25.18 -7.12 -6.67
CA LEU A 48 25.08 -6.84 -5.24
C LEU A 48 23.96 -5.84 -4.92
N LEU A 49 23.84 -4.76 -5.69
CA LEU A 49 22.79 -3.76 -5.49
C LEU A 49 21.39 -4.32 -5.78
N THR A 50 21.27 -5.19 -6.79
CA THR A 50 20.00 -5.86 -7.12
C THR A 50 19.61 -6.82 -6.01
N LYS A 51 20.56 -7.62 -5.53
CA LYS A 51 20.33 -8.52 -4.41
C LYS A 51 19.95 -7.77 -3.13
N LEU A 52 20.65 -6.67 -2.82
CA LEU A 52 20.29 -5.81 -1.68
C LEU A 52 18.89 -5.22 -1.83
N ARG A 53 18.51 -4.76 -3.04
CA ARG A 53 17.16 -4.26 -3.31
C ARG A 53 16.13 -5.36 -3.07
N ASP A 54 16.38 -6.57 -3.54
CA ASP A 54 15.44 -7.68 -3.41
C ASP A 54 15.34 -8.15 -1.95
N ASP A 55 16.46 -8.26 -1.23
CA ASP A 55 16.49 -8.55 0.21
C ASP A 55 15.76 -7.46 1.02
N VAL A 56 15.89 -6.17 0.63
CA VAL A 56 15.15 -5.06 1.25
C VAL A 56 13.66 -5.14 0.91
N LEU A 57 13.28 -5.48 -0.32
CA LEU A 57 11.88 -5.63 -0.73
C LEU A 57 11.22 -6.86 -0.08
N GLU A 58 11.97 -7.93 0.16
CA GLU A 58 11.51 -9.14 0.84
C GLU A 58 11.46 -8.95 2.36
N ALA A 59 12.42 -8.23 2.95
CA ALA A 59 12.36 -7.81 4.35
C ALA A 59 11.25 -6.79 4.61
N LEU A 60 10.92 -6.00 3.58
CA LEU A 60 9.66 -5.28 3.46
C LEU A 60 8.56 -6.23 2.97
N GLU A 61 8.43 -7.43 3.57
CA GLU A 61 7.15 -8.11 3.57
C GLU A 61 6.11 -7.04 3.88
N PRO A 62 5.06 -6.86 3.07
CA PRO A 62 4.08 -5.81 3.26
C PRO A 62 3.44 -6.10 4.59
N GLY A 63 4.02 -5.55 5.67
CA GLY A 63 3.80 -5.97 7.04
C GLY A 63 2.31 -5.97 7.17
N SER A 64 1.74 -7.18 7.24
CA SER A 64 0.32 -7.41 6.96
C SER A 64 -0.39 -6.29 7.67
N VAL A 65 -0.99 -5.33 6.96
CA VAL A 65 -1.47 -4.12 7.60
C VAL A 65 -2.54 -4.62 8.54
N ILE A 66 -2.17 -4.86 9.80
CA ILE A 66 -3.05 -5.42 10.79
C ILE A 66 -4.01 -4.28 10.96
N THR A 67 -5.14 -4.42 10.27
CA THR A 67 -6.20 -3.44 10.28
C THR A 67 -6.89 -3.72 11.59
N GLU A 68 -6.20 -3.35 12.67
CA GLU A 68 -6.67 -3.56 14.03
C GLU A 68 -8.03 -2.91 14.12
N LYS A 69 -9.07 -3.70 14.37
CA LYS A 69 -10.40 -3.14 14.46
C LYS A 69 -10.46 -2.23 15.70
N PRO A 70 -11.18 -1.09 15.64
CA PRO A 70 -11.43 -0.28 16.82
C PRO A 70 -12.19 -1.11 17.84
N ARG A 71 -12.22 -0.65 19.08
CA ARG A 71 -13.02 -1.26 20.15
C ARG A 71 -13.82 -0.19 20.82
N TRP A 72 -15.13 -0.40 20.88
CA TRP A 72 -16.03 0.48 21.61
C TRP A 72 -16.33 -0.09 23.00
N ASN A 73 -16.09 0.71 24.04
CA ASN A 73 -16.52 0.39 25.40
C ASN A 73 -17.74 1.25 25.76
N ASN A 74 -18.91 0.62 25.80
CA ASN A 74 -20.18 1.29 26.07
C ASN A 74 -20.27 1.83 27.51
N ASP A 75 -19.66 1.15 28.49
CA ASP A 75 -19.72 1.55 29.90
C ASP A 75 -18.83 2.76 30.17
N ALA A 76 -17.62 2.75 29.61
CA ALA A 76 -16.67 3.86 29.72
C ALA A 76 -16.97 5.01 28.74
N CYS A 77 -17.84 4.79 27.77
CA CYS A 77 -18.09 5.71 26.64
C CYS A 77 -16.79 6.06 25.87
N THR A 78 -15.87 5.10 25.73
CA THR A 78 -14.57 5.29 25.07
C THR A 78 -14.41 4.41 23.84
N LEU A 79 -13.96 5.03 22.75
CA LEU A 79 -13.52 4.35 21.53
C LEU A 79 -12.00 4.27 21.52
N THR A 80 -11.47 3.05 21.45
CA THR A 80 -10.04 2.79 21.32
C THR A 80 -9.71 2.26 19.94
N PHE A 81 -8.55 2.66 19.42
CA PHE A 81 -8.02 2.20 18.14
C PHE A 81 -6.50 2.12 18.29
N ARG A 82 -5.91 0.98 17.92
CA ARG A 82 -4.47 0.70 18.11
C ARG A 82 -3.97 0.86 19.54
N GLY A 83 -4.77 0.42 20.51
CA GLY A 83 -4.48 0.56 21.94
C GLY A 83 -4.59 1.99 22.48
N VAL A 84 -4.85 2.99 21.64
CA VAL A 84 -4.99 4.40 22.04
C VAL A 84 -6.47 4.77 22.11
N THR A 85 -6.85 5.54 23.12
CA THR A 85 -8.19 6.13 23.18
C THR A 85 -8.27 7.28 22.18
N VAL A 86 -8.98 7.04 21.07
CA VAL A 86 -9.16 8.06 20.02
C VAL A 86 -10.35 8.97 20.30
N ARG A 87 -11.32 8.51 21.08
CA ARG A 87 -12.51 9.30 21.41
C ARG A 87 -13.11 8.90 22.74
N GLN A 88 -13.56 9.91 23.49
CA GLN A 88 -14.44 9.73 24.64
C GLN A 88 -15.71 10.55 24.42
N LEU A 89 -16.87 9.89 24.52
CA LEU A 89 -18.18 10.53 24.39
C LEU A 89 -18.67 10.97 25.77
N LYS A 90 -19.52 12.01 25.78
CA LYS A 90 -20.27 12.39 26.97
C LYS A 90 -21.35 11.34 27.26
N SER A 91 -21.72 11.18 28.52
CA SER A 91 -22.76 10.24 28.95
C SER A 91 -24.14 10.50 28.33
N ASN A 92 -24.41 11.74 27.89
CA ASN A 92 -25.66 12.13 27.22
C ASN A 92 -25.64 12.03 25.69
N ALA A 93 -24.57 11.48 25.10
CA ALA A 93 -24.45 11.34 23.65
C ALA A 93 -25.09 10.03 23.15
N ASP A 94 -26.40 9.88 23.38
CA ASP A 94 -27.13 8.62 23.12
C ASP A 94 -27.06 8.17 21.66
N ARG A 95 -27.27 9.09 20.72
CA ARG A 95 -27.28 8.79 19.29
C ARG A 95 -25.92 8.31 18.77
N PRO A 96 -24.80 9.03 18.99
CA PRO A 96 -23.47 8.51 18.64
C PRO A 96 -23.17 7.16 19.32
N ARG A 97 -23.60 6.97 20.57
CA ARG A 97 -23.42 5.70 21.28
C ARG A 97 -24.17 4.55 20.59
N GLN A 98 -25.41 4.76 20.17
CA GLN A 98 -26.17 3.76 19.41
C GLN A 98 -25.45 3.36 18.12
N VAL A 99 -24.91 4.34 17.39
CA VAL A 99 -24.13 4.08 16.17
C VAL A 99 -22.90 3.22 16.46
N LEU A 100 -22.11 3.56 17.48
CA LEU A 100 -20.92 2.79 17.85
C LEU A 100 -21.24 1.38 18.37
N ASN A 101 -22.37 1.21 19.07
CA ASN A 101 -22.85 -0.10 19.49
C ASN A 101 -23.20 -0.99 18.28
N ILE A 102 -23.78 -0.42 17.22
CA ILE A 102 -24.07 -1.16 15.98
C ILE A 102 -22.77 -1.56 15.27
N PHE A 103 -21.79 -0.65 15.17
CA PHE A 103 -20.49 -0.97 14.60
C PHE A 103 -19.79 -2.09 15.37
N GLU A 104 -19.76 -2.04 16.70
CA GLU A 104 -19.15 -3.07 17.54
C GLU A 104 -19.86 -4.42 17.39
N ALA A 105 -21.19 -4.42 17.46
CA ALA A 105 -21.99 -5.64 17.30
C ALA A 105 -21.80 -6.31 15.92
N GLN A 106 -21.56 -5.52 14.87
CA GLN A 106 -21.32 -6.01 13.50
C GLN A 106 -19.83 -6.19 13.17
N GLN A 107 -18.93 -6.10 14.17
CA GLN A 107 -17.48 -6.23 14.00
C GLN A 107 -16.86 -5.23 13.01
N TRP A 108 -17.29 -3.99 13.08
CA TRP A 108 -16.76 -2.83 12.36
C TRP A 108 -16.85 -2.96 10.82
N PRO A 109 -18.05 -3.13 10.26
CA PRO A 109 -18.22 -3.24 8.82
C PRO A 109 -17.95 -1.90 8.12
N THR A 110 -17.67 -1.96 6.82
CA THR A 110 -17.55 -0.75 5.97
C THR A 110 -18.89 -0.07 5.73
N ARG A 111 -20.00 -0.55 6.28
CA ARG A 111 -21.31 0.12 6.18
C ARG A 111 -22.21 -0.42 7.26
N ILE A 112 -22.98 0.45 7.91
CA ILE A 112 -24.08 0.03 8.77
C ILE A 112 -25.39 0.62 8.26
N GLU A 113 -26.47 -0.15 8.42
CA GLU A 113 -27.83 0.29 8.17
C GLU A 113 -28.43 0.83 9.48
N LEU A 114 -28.93 2.07 9.45
CA LEU A 114 -29.67 2.65 10.56
C LEU A 114 -31.18 2.49 10.33
N SER A 115 -31.95 2.50 11.43
CA SER A 115 -33.42 2.37 11.35
C SER A 115 -34.05 3.59 10.65
N ALA A 116 -35.27 3.42 10.15
CA ALA A 116 -36.05 4.49 9.51
C ALA A 116 -36.37 5.69 10.43
N ALA A 117 -36.08 5.61 11.74
CA ALA A 117 -36.27 6.71 12.68
C ALA A 117 -35.17 7.78 12.62
N TRP A 118 -34.09 7.52 11.86
CA TRP A 118 -33.00 8.45 11.67
C TRP A 118 -33.26 9.30 10.43
N ASP A 119 -33.24 10.63 10.60
CA ASP A 119 -33.23 11.53 9.46
C ASP A 119 -31.79 11.83 8.98
N ASP A 120 -31.66 12.40 7.78
CA ASP A 120 -30.37 12.77 7.19
C ASP A 120 -29.61 13.81 8.05
N SER A 121 -30.34 14.64 8.81
CA SER A 121 -29.76 15.71 9.63
C SER A 121 -29.08 15.10 10.87
N ASP A 122 -29.75 14.17 11.52
CA ASP A 122 -29.31 13.40 12.67
C ASP A 122 -28.05 12.61 12.34
N VAL A 123 -28.04 11.95 11.18
CA VAL A 123 -26.88 11.19 10.71
C VAL A 123 -25.68 12.12 10.49
N ARG A 124 -25.87 13.26 9.83
CA ARG A 124 -24.78 14.24 9.65
C ARG A 124 -24.27 14.77 10.98
N GLN A 125 -25.16 15.09 11.91
CA GLN A 125 -24.78 15.58 13.24
C GLN A 125 -24.01 14.53 14.04
N VAL A 126 -24.41 13.26 13.96
CA VAL A 126 -23.68 12.17 14.60
C VAL A 126 -22.31 11.97 13.97
N VAL A 127 -22.21 11.93 12.63
CA VAL A 127 -20.92 11.82 11.94
C VAL A 127 -20.00 12.98 12.31
N GLN A 128 -20.51 14.21 12.33
CA GLN A 128 -19.74 15.38 12.76
C GLN A 128 -19.27 15.25 14.22
N THR A 129 -20.14 14.73 15.09
CA THR A 129 -19.81 14.52 16.51
C THR A 129 -18.77 13.42 16.71
N LEU A 130 -18.85 12.34 15.93
CA LEU A 130 -17.88 11.24 15.98
C LEU A 130 -16.53 11.68 15.44
N ASN A 131 -16.50 12.37 14.30
CA ASN A 131 -15.26 12.85 13.65
C ASN A 131 -14.55 13.98 14.38
N LYS A 132 -15.19 14.60 15.38
CA LYS A 132 -14.57 15.70 16.13
C LYS A 132 -13.32 15.19 16.86
N GLY A 133 -12.14 15.66 16.45
CA GLY A 133 -10.87 15.32 17.10
C GLY A 133 -10.33 13.93 16.77
N LEU A 134 -10.86 13.25 15.75
CA LEU A 134 -10.26 12.03 15.23
C LEU A 134 -9.26 12.37 14.11
N SER A 135 -8.02 11.88 14.22
CA SER A 135 -6.97 12.04 13.20
C SER A 135 -6.80 10.80 12.33
N ASP A 136 -6.94 9.60 12.91
CA ASP A 136 -6.54 8.34 12.27
C ASP A 136 -7.74 7.56 11.70
N LEU A 137 -8.95 8.00 12.05
CA LEU A 137 -10.20 7.28 11.83
C LEU A 137 -11.30 8.27 11.47
N GLN A 138 -11.95 8.06 10.34
CA GLN A 138 -13.01 8.97 9.87
C GLN A 138 -14.26 8.19 9.50
N PHE A 139 -15.41 8.64 10.00
CA PHE A 139 -16.74 8.19 9.65
C PHE A 139 -17.33 9.06 8.53
N TYR A 140 -18.18 8.50 7.68
CA TYR A 140 -18.84 9.23 6.61
C TYR A 140 -20.36 8.99 6.66
N ALA A 141 -21.14 9.83 5.96
CA ALA A 141 -22.58 9.66 5.73
C ALA A 141 -22.84 9.32 4.24
N ALA A 142 -23.69 8.32 3.93
CA ALA A 142 -23.99 7.85 2.58
C ALA A 142 -25.48 7.97 2.43
N ASN A 143 -25.85 8.99 1.68
CA ASN A 143 -27.24 9.26 1.42
C ASN A 143 -27.61 8.49 0.16
N GLU A 144 -27.67 7.16 0.23
CA GLU A 144 -28.40 6.39 -0.79
C GLU A 144 -29.88 6.47 -0.44
N ARG A 145 -30.65 7.22 -1.24
CA ARG A 145 -32.10 7.35 -1.10
C ARG A 145 -32.80 6.05 -1.49
N GLY A 146 -32.78 5.07 -0.59
CA GLY A 146 -33.71 3.92 -0.60
C GLY A 146 -34.83 4.14 0.42
N PRO A 147 -36.05 3.63 0.20
CA PRO A 147 -37.12 3.76 1.18
C PRO A 147 -36.75 3.04 2.50
N GLY A 148 -36.65 3.80 3.59
CA GLY A 148 -36.61 3.28 4.97
C GLY A 148 -35.25 2.92 5.56
N LYS A 149 -34.12 3.24 4.90
CA LYS A 149 -32.78 2.96 5.45
C LYS A 149 -31.84 4.15 5.22
N VAL A 150 -31.27 4.70 6.30
CA VAL A 150 -30.15 5.66 6.21
C VAL A 150 -28.85 4.92 6.44
N LEU A 151 -27.86 5.17 5.59
CA LEU A 151 -26.64 4.39 5.55
C LEU A 151 -25.46 5.23 6.01
N LEU A 152 -24.68 4.68 6.95
CA LEU A 152 -23.40 5.25 7.35
C LEU A 152 -22.27 4.51 6.59
N PRO A 153 -21.65 5.14 5.58
CA PRO A 153 -20.53 4.60 4.83
C PRO A 153 -19.32 4.54 5.73
N GLY A 154 -18.57 3.51 5.44
CA GLY A 154 -17.59 2.94 6.33
C GLY A 154 -16.42 3.83 6.62
N MET A 155 -15.63 3.28 7.51
CA MET A 155 -14.48 3.95 8.06
C MET A 155 -13.35 3.92 7.05
N LYS A 156 -12.75 5.09 6.82
CA LYS A 156 -11.48 5.17 6.11
C LYS A 156 -10.37 5.15 7.14
N TRP A 157 -9.50 4.15 7.04
CA TRP A 157 -8.23 4.12 7.77
C TRP A 157 -7.33 5.16 7.15
N LEU A 158 -6.97 6.17 7.92
CA LEU A 158 -5.94 7.10 7.48
C LEU A 158 -4.58 6.47 7.78
N PRO A 159 -3.63 6.49 6.82
CA PRO A 159 -2.27 6.11 7.14
C PRO A 159 -1.81 6.98 8.30
N CYS A 160 -1.25 6.36 9.34
CA CYS A 160 -0.73 7.08 10.49
C CYS A 160 0.21 8.16 9.94
N ALA A 161 -0.11 9.43 10.16
CA ALA A 161 0.79 10.50 9.78
C ALA A 161 2.05 10.28 10.61
N THR A 162 3.11 9.76 9.98
CA THR A 162 4.41 9.62 10.62
C THR A 162 4.73 10.99 11.18
N PRO A 163 4.94 11.15 12.50
CA PRO A 163 5.29 12.44 13.05
C PRO A 163 6.54 12.88 12.30
N ALA A 164 6.42 13.98 11.54
CA ALA A 164 7.55 14.58 10.86
C ALA A 164 8.60 14.79 11.94
N GLN A 165 9.74 14.09 11.82
CA GLN A 165 10.89 14.33 12.67
C GLN A 165 11.19 15.82 12.54
N ALA A 166 10.90 16.56 13.61
CA ALA A 166 11.25 17.96 13.69
C ALA A 166 12.78 18.06 13.64
N PRO A 167 13.34 18.99 12.84
CA PRO A 167 14.79 19.18 12.72
C PRO A 167 15.42 19.65 14.04
#